data_AF-A0A1V5L705-F1
#
_entry.id   AF-A0A1V5L705-F1
#
_cell.length_a   1.000
_cell.length_b   1.000
_cell.length_c   1.000
_cell.angle_alpha   90.00
_cell.angle_beta   90.00
_cell.angle_gamma   90.00
#
_symmetry.space_group_name_H-M   'P 1'
#
loop_
_entity.id
_entity.type
_entity.pdbx_description
1 polymer ?
#
loop_
_entity_poly.entity_id
_entity_poly.type
_entity_poly.pdbx_seq_one_letter_code
_entity_poly.pdbx_strand_id
1 'polypeptide(L)'
;MQPPDGKRDKIIIISRQSNSGTYEYFREAVLGKTRDFRLGTIDMHGSKDVVELVARTPGAIGYSGMGYATDRVRMLRIARKHGETAYAPTVSNTQKGIYPVARPLFMYTLGEPEGELRDYLEWIHSPEGQDLVVRSGYVSLSRTGSHAPAQGEEHQP
;
A
#
# COMPACT_ATOMS: atom_id res chain seq x y z
N MET A 1 -27.16 7.75 -1.96
CA MET A 1 -26.32 7.70 -3.19
C MET A 1 -26.24 6.25 -3.63
N GLN A 2 -26.78 5.92 -4.80
CA GLN A 2 -26.89 4.54 -5.28
C GLN A 2 -25.55 4.13 -5.92
N PRO A 3 -24.98 2.94 -5.63
CA PRO A 3 -23.79 2.48 -6.33
C PRO A 3 -24.08 2.34 -7.84
N PRO A 4 -23.07 2.49 -8.72
CA PRO A 4 -23.23 2.33 -10.16
C PRO A 4 -23.91 1.00 -10.46
N ASP A 5 -24.98 1.02 -11.26
CA ASP A 5 -25.87 -0.11 -11.56
C ASP A 5 -25.28 -1.12 -12.57
N GLY A 6 -23.96 -1.03 -12.81
CA GLY A 6 -23.22 -1.95 -13.68
C GLY A 6 -23.51 -1.80 -15.17
N LYS A 7 -24.32 -0.83 -15.59
CA LYS A 7 -24.63 -0.59 -17.00
C LYS A 7 -23.75 0.52 -17.57
N ARG A 8 -22.61 0.13 -18.16
CA ARG A 8 -21.85 0.89 -19.18
C ARG A 8 -21.30 2.27 -18.77
N ASP A 9 -21.17 2.59 -17.50
CA ASP A 9 -20.43 3.80 -17.12
C ASP A 9 -18.92 3.65 -17.39
N LYS A 10 -18.33 4.67 -18.01
CA LYS A 10 -16.89 4.71 -18.28
C LYS A 10 -16.13 4.77 -16.95
N ILE A 11 -15.30 3.76 -16.70
CA ILE A 11 -14.41 3.77 -15.53
C ILE A 11 -13.31 4.82 -15.74
N ILE A 12 -13.20 5.77 -14.81
CA ILE A 12 -12.13 6.76 -14.79
C ILE A 12 -10.98 6.19 -13.95
N ILE A 13 -9.84 5.95 -14.58
CA ILE A 13 -8.69 5.33 -13.91
C ILE A 13 -7.75 6.43 -13.43
N ILE A 14 -7.54 6.49 -12.12
CA ILE A 14 -6.63 7.44 -11.47
C ILE A 14 -5.40 6.65 -11.03
N SER A 15 -4.23 7.12 -11.44
CA SER A 15 -2.94 6.51 -11.12
C SER A 15 -2.05 7.49 -10.37
N ARG A 16 -0.82 7.06 -10.08
CA ARG A 16 0.27 7.89 -9.54
C ARG A 16 1.29 8.15 -10.65
N GLN A 17 2.10 9.18 -10.47
CA GLN A 17 3.25 9.41 -11.34
C GLN A 17 4.28 8.27 -11.20
N SER A 18 5.03 8.00 -12.28
CA SER A 18 6.00 6.90 -12.36
C SER A 18 7.17 7.01 -11.39
N ASN A 19 7.44 8.20 -10.84
CA ASN A 19 8.43 8.43 -9.79
C ASN A 19 7.93 8.09 -8.37
N SER A 20 6.70 7.56 -8.23
CA SER A 20 6.13 7.15 -6.95
C SER A 20 6.49 5.70 -6.63
N GLY A 21 7.05 5.44 -5.45
CA GLY A 21 7.21 4.07 -4.96
C GLY A 21 5.89 3.31 -4.77
N THR A 22 4.74 3.99 -4.72
CA THR A 22 3.41 3.35 -4.73
C THR A 22 2.99 2.93 -6.14
N TYR A 23 3.35 3.72 -7.16
CA TYR A 23 3.15 3.37 -8.57
C TYR A 23 3.84 2.05 -8.88
N GLU A 24 5.12 1.99 -8.55
CA GLU A 24 5.96 0.83 -8.86
C GLU A 24 5.43 -0.44 -8.20
N TYR A 25 5.17 -0.37 -6.89
CA TYR A 25 4.64 -1.52 -6.18
C TYR A 25 3.26 -1.96 -6.66
N PHE A 26 2.34 -1.03 -6.95
CA PHE A 26 1.02 -1.43 -7.45
C PHE A 26 1.15 -2.07 -8.83
N ARG A 27 2.01 -1.55 -9.71
CA ARG A 27 2.32 -2.15 -11.01
C ARG A 27 2.80 -3.59 -10.84
N GLU A 28 3.84 -3.81 -10.04
CA GLU A 28 4.38 -5.16 -9.86
C GLU A 28 3.39 -6.11 -9.16
N ALA A 29 2.74 -5.66 -8.09
CA ALA A 29 1.87 -6.50 -7.27
C ALA A 29 0.55 -6.88 -7.97
N VAL A 30 0.03 -6.00 -8.85
CA VAL A 30 -1.28 -6.18 -9.48
C VAL A 30 -1.17 -6.52 -10.96
N LEU A 31 -0.23 -5.92 -11.69
CA LEU A 31 -0.03 -6.13 -13.13
C LEU A 31 1.09 -7.13 -13.43
N GLY A 32 1.99 -7.38 -12.47
CA GLY A 32 3.19 -8.19 -12.66
C GLY A 32 4.35 -7.41 -13.27
N LYS A 33 5.51 -8.05 -13.40
CA LYS A 33 6.76 -7.40 -13.86
C LYS A 33 6.78 -7.01 -15.35
N THR A 34 5.87 -7.56 -16.16
CA THR A 34 5.91 -7.44 -17.63
C THR A 34 4.82 -6.56 -18.23
N ARG A 35 3.88 -6.07 -17.41
CA ARG A 35 2.74 -5.28 -17.86
C ARG A 35 2.83 -3.87 -17.29
N ASP A 36 2.20 -2.93 -17.99
CA ASP A 36 2.12 -1.54 -17.56
C ASP A 36 0.67 -1.08 -17.44
N PHE A 37 0.48 0.08 -16.84
CA PHE A 37 -0.82 0.71 -16.73
C PHE A 37 -1.39 1.02 -18.13
N ARG A 38 -2.72 1.01 -18.21
CA ARG A 38 -3.43 1.42 -19.42
C ARG A 38 -3.15 2.91 -19.70
N LEU A 39 -2.99 3.26 -20.97
CA LEU A 39 -2.94 4.68 -21.37
C LEU A 39 -4.25 5.42 -21.04
N GLY A 40 -4.13 6.72 -20.76
CA GLY A 40 -5.26 7.59 -20.44
C GLY A 40 -5.67 7.59 -18.97
N THR A 41 -4.74 7.24 -18.07
CA THR A 41 -4.89 7.47 -16.63
C THR A 41 -4.82 8.96 -16.30
N ILE A 42 -5.45 9.34 -15.19
CA ILE A 42 -5.24 10.64 -14.56
C ILE A 42 -4.19 10.45 -13.47
N ASP A 43 -2.99 10.98 -13.67
CA ASP A 43 -1.84 10.70 -12.82
C ASP A 43 -1.66 11.77 -11.75
N MET A 44 -1.74 11.37 -10.49
CA MET A 44 -1.67 12.27 -9.33
C MET A 44 -0.30 12.23 -8.66
N HIS A 45 0.14 13.39 -8.13
CA HIS A 45 1.39 13.52 -7.39
C HIS A 45 1.33 12.72 -6.07
N GLY A 46 0.30 12.95 -5.25
CA GLY A 46 0.18 12.39 -3.91
C GLY A 46 -0.89 11.30 -3.75
N SER A 47 -0.70 10.47 -2.73
CA SER A 47 -1.70 9.48 -2.28
C SER A 47 -3.01 10.13 -1.81
N LYS A 48 -2.92 11.31 -1.19
CA LYS A 48 -4.06 12.12 -0.77
C LYS A 48 -4.86 12.62 -1.98
N ASP A 49 -4.17 13.13 -3.00
CA ASP A 49 -4.79 13.65 -4.23
C ASP A 49 -5.59 12.56 -4.96
N VAL A 50 -5.09 11.32 -5.00
CA VAL A 50 -5.85 10.18 -5.54
C VAL A 50 -7.16 9.99 -4.77
N VAL A 51 -7.11 9.95 -3.43
CA VAL A 51 -8.30 9.76 -2.59
C VAL A 51 -9.30 10.89 -2.77
N GLU A 52 -8.83 12.14 -2.80
CA GLU A 52 -9.69 13.31 -3.02
C GLU A 52 -10.35 13.30 -4.40
N LEU A 53 -9.61 12.94 -5.45
CA LEU A 53 -10.15 12.87 -6.80
C LEU A 53 -11.16 11.72 -6.95
N VAL A 54 -10.88 10.54 -6.39
CA VAL A 54 -11.86 9.43 -6.36
C VAL A 54 -13.13 9.85 -5.62
N ALA A 55 -13.00 10.51 -4.46
CA ALA A 55 -14.12 10.94 -3.63
C ALA A 55 -15.07 11.94 -4.30
N ARG A 56 -14.62 12.68 -5.33
CA ARG A 56 -15.43 13.67 -6.07
C ARG A 56 -15.81 13.23 -7.48
N THR A 57 -15.38 12.05 -7.92
CA THR A 57 -15.53 11.60 -9.31
C THR A 57 -16.29 10.27 -9.35
N PRO A 58 -17.62 10.29 -9.58
CA PRO A 58 -18.39 9.08 -9.77
C PRO A 58 -17.80 8.19 -10.88
N GLY A 59 -17.74 6.88 -10.65
CA GLY A 59 -17.15 5.92 -11.59
C GLY A 59 -15.62 5.89 -11.61
N ALA A 60 -14.94 6.67 -10.76
CA ALA A 60 -13.49 6.62 -10.66
C ALA A 60 -12.99 5.47 -9.78
N ILE A 61 -11.85 4.91 -10.16
CA ILE A 61 -11.08 3.96 -9.37
C ILE A 61 -9.61 4.39 -9.36
N GLY A 62 -8.94 4.20 -8.22
CA GLY A 62 -7.52 4.44 -8.07
C GLY A 62 -6.95 3.64 -6.92
N TYR A 63 -5.66 3.80 -6.66
CA TYR A 63 -4.95 3.11 -5.59
C TYR A 63 -4.19 4.11 -4.70
N SER A 64 -4.21 3.85 -3.39
CA SER A 64 -3.54 4.67 -2.40
C SER A 64 -3.17 3.82 -1.17
N GLY A 65 -2.30 4.37 -0.31
CA GLY A 65 -2.01 3.74 0.97
C GLY A 65 -3.23 3.77 1.89
N MET A 66 -3.45 2.69 2.66
CA MET A 66 -4.62 2.54 3.52
C MET A 66 -4.81 3.70 4.50
N GLY A 67 -3.72 4.27 5.02
CA GLY A 67 -3.75 5.42 5.94
C GLY A 67 -4.31 6.72 5.34
N TYR A 68 -4.47 6.82 4.02
CA TYR A 68 -5.09 7.98 3.36
C TYR A 68 -6.60 7.83 3.17
N ALA A 69 -7.19 6.67 3.48
CA ALA A 69 -8.61 6.44 3.29
C ALA A 69 -9.45 7.39 4.15
N THR A 70 -10.59 7.81 3.60
CA THR A 70 -11.60 8.61 4.30
C THR A 70 -12.96 7.98 4.07
N ASP A 71 -13.98 8.38 4.85
CA ASP A 71 -15.35 7.88 4.70
C ASP A 71 -16.00 8.24 3.35
N ARG A 72 -15.35 9.09 2.55
CA ARG A 72 -15.80 9.50 1.22
C ARG A 72 -15.42 8.53 0.11
N VAL A 73 -14.59 7.53 0.39
CA VAL A 73 -14.19 6.50 -0.57
C VAL A 73 -14.46 5.10 -0.01
N ARG A 74 -14.70 4.14 -0.89
CA ARG A 74 -14.86 2.74 -0.51
C ARG A 74 -13.58 1.97 -0.87
N MET A 75 -12.91 1.42 0.14
CA MET A 75 -11.84 0.47 -0.08
C MET A 75 -12.39 -0.88 -0.53
N LEU A 76 -11.81 -1.45 -1.58
CA LEU A 76 -12.27 -2.72 -2.16
C LEU A 76 -11.64 -3.92 -1.45
N ARG A 77 -12.38 -5.02 -1.39
CA ARG A 77 -11.84 -6.32 -0.98
C ARG A 77 -11.11 -6.94 -2.16
N ILE A 78 -9.95 -7.54 -1.93
CA ILE A 78 -9.12 -8.14 -2.99
C ILE A 78 -8.86 -9.61 -2.67
N ALA A 79 -9.02 -10.46 -3.68
CA ALA A 79 -8.63 -11.87 -3.67
C ALA A 79 -7.34 -12.05 -4.50
N ARG A 80 -6.50 -13.03 -4.18
CA ARG A 80 -5.28 -13.30 -4.97
C ARG A 80 -5.64 -13.86 -6.35
N LYS A 81 -6.66 -14.70 -6.42
CA LYS A 81 -7.18 -15.24 -7.68
C LYS A 81 -8.69 -15.13 -7.76
N HIS A 82 -9.20 -15.20 -8.99
CA HIS A 82 -10.63 -15.27 -9.25
C HIS A 82 -11.25 -16.50 -8.55
N GLY A 83 -12.39 -16.32 -7.89
CA GLY A 83 -13.09 -17.38 -7.15
C GLY A 83 -12.58 -17.62 -5.72
N GLU A 84 -11.47 -16.99 -5.30
CA GLU A 84 -10.99 -17.08 -3.92
C GLU A 84 -11.65 -16.04 -2.99
N THR A 85 -11.52 -16.24 -1.69
CA THR A 85 -11.98 -15.29 -0.67
C THR A 85 -11.29 -13.94 -0.82
N ALA A 86 -12.08 -12.89 -1.03
CA ALA A 86 -11.58 -11.52 -1.03
C ALA A 86 -11.48 -10.98 0.39
N TYR A 87 -10.34 -10.39 0.76
CA TYR A 87 -10.10 -9.79 2.07
C TYR A 87 -10.11 -8.27 1.98
N ALA A 88 -10.63 -7.60 3.02
CA ALA A 88 -10.59 -6.14 3.12
C ALA A 88 -9.19 -5.66 3.56
N PRO A 89 -8.73 -4.47 3.14
CA PRO A 89 -7.51 -3.85 3.65
C PRO A 89 -7.76 -3.40 5.09
N THR A 90 -7.36 -4.23 6.05
CA THR A 90 -7.45 -3.93 7.48
C THR A 90 -6.11 -4.26 8.12
N VAL A 91 -5.80 -3.58 9.22
CA VAL A 91 -4.58 -3.85 10.03
C VAL A 91 -4.43 -5.34 10.31
N SER A 92 -5.51 -6.00 10.77
CA SER A 92 -5.49 -7.44 11.07
C SER A 92 -5.21 -8.31 9.83
N ASN A 93 -5.86 -8.04 8.69
CA ASN A 93 -5.63 -8.84 7.48
C ASN A 93 -4.24 -8.61 6.89
N THR A 94 -3.69 -7.40 7.03
CA THR A 94 -2.31 -7.10 6.64
C THR A 94 -1.30 -7.82 7.52
N GLN A 95 -1.47 -7.77 8.85
CA GLN A 95 -0.59 -8.48 9.80
C GLN A 95 -0.63 -10.00 9.62
N LYS A 96 -1.80 -10.55 9.26
CA LYS A 96 -1.96 -11.98 8.94
C LYS A 96 -1.42 -12.37 7.56
N GLY A 97 -0.98 -11.42 6.72
CA GLY A 97 -0.51 -11.69 5.37
C GLY A 97 -1.60 -12.16 4.38
N ILE A 98 -2.89 -12.04 4.75
CA ILE A 98 -4.01 -12.52 3.93
C ILE A 98 -4.57 -11.44 3.00
N TYR A 99 -4.33 -10.16 3.29
CA TYR A 99 -4.58 -9.10 2.31
C TYR A 99 -3.44 -9.08 1.27
N PRO A 100 -3.73 -9.20 -0.03
CA PRO A 100 -2.70 -9.49 -1.02
C PRO A 100 -1.88 -8.27 -1.47
N VAL A 101 -2.37 -7.05 -1.22
CA VAL A 101 -1.71 -5.81 -1.62
C VAL A 101 -1.19 -5.09 -0.37
N ALA A 102 -0.19 -5.69 0.27
CA ALA A 102 0.57 -5.09 1.35
C ALA A 102 2.07 -5.39 1.18
N ARG A 103 2.92 -4.48 1.69
CA ARG A 103 4.37 -4.66 1.74
C ARG A 103 4.92 -4.19 3.09
N PRO A 104 5.96 -4.83 3.62
CA PRO A 104 6.74 -4.25 4.70
C PRO A 104 7.44 -2.97 4.24
N LEU A 105 7.77 -2.10 5.20
CA LEU A 105 8.67 -0.98 5.00
C LEU A 105 10.01 -1.34 5.66
N PHE A 106 11.09 -1.20 4.92
CA PHE A 106 12.42 -1.55 5.38
C PHE A 106 13.23 -0.28 5.66
N MET A 107 14.03 -0.33 6.72
CA MET A 107 15.09 0.62 7.02
C MET A 107 16.41 -0.06 6.67
N TYR A 108 17.31 0.63 5.98
CA TYR A 108 18.60 0.09 5.55
C TYR A 108 19.73 0.91 6.17
N THR A 109 20.72 0.23 6.73
CA THR A 109 21.97 0.81 7.23
C THR A 109 23.16 0.20 6.51
N LEU A 110 24.25 0.97 6.40
CA LEU A 110 25.51 0.44 5.93
C LEU A 110 26.22 -0.22 7.11
N GLY A 111 26.19 -1.55 7.16
CA GLY A 111 26.71 -2.32 8.31
C GLY A 111 25.82 -2.23 9.55
N GLU A 112 26.36 -2.70 10.67
CA GLU A 112 25.68 -2.68 11.97
C GLU A 112 25.54 -1.23 12.48
N PRO A 113 24.33 -0.81 12.89
CA PRO A 113 24.13 0.53 13.41
C PRO A 113 24.79 0.71 14.78
N GLU A 114 25.42 1.86 14.99
CA GLU A 114 26.07 2.25 16.25
C GLU A 114 25.60 3.63 16.74
N GLY A 115 25.84 3.92 18.02
CA GLY A 115 25.51 5.21 18.63
C GLY A 115 24.05 5.62 18.44
N GLU A 116 23.82 6.89 18.10
CA GLU A 116 22.49 7.47 17.92
C GLU A 116 21.66 6.76 16.85
N LEU A 117 22.30 6.19 15.83
CA LEU A 117 21.59 5.45 14.78
C LEU A 117 20.99 4.16 15.34
N ARG A 118 21.74 3.43 16.17
CA ARG A 118 21.23 2.24 16.86
C ARG A 118 20.08 2.63 17.78
N ASP A 119 20.27 3.66 18.60
CA ASP A 119 19.27 4.09 19.57
C ASP A 119 17.97 4.53 18.88
N TYR A 120 18.06 5.21 17.73
CA TYR A 120 16.90 5.54 16.90
C TYR A 120 16.21 4.29 16.33
N LEU A 121 16.98 3.33 15.81
CA LEU A 121 16.41 2.08 15.28
C LEU A 121 15.78 1.23 16.38
N GLU A 122 16.31 1.21 17.59
CA GLU A 122 15.70 0.57 18.74
C GLU A 122 14.41 1.30 19.15
N TRP A 123 14.43 2.64 19.18
CA TRP A 123 13.26 3.46 19.50
C TRP A 123 12.10 3.26 18.52
N ILE A 124 12.35 3.20 17.20
CA ILE A 124 11.24 2.94 16.25
C ILE A 124 10.60 1.56 16.47
N HIS A 125 11.32 0.59 17.05
CA HIS A 125 10.78 -0.73 17.42
C HIS A 125 10.11 -0.74 18.80
N SER A 126 10.26 0.31 19.60
CA SER A 126 9.66 0.41 20.94
C SER A 126 8.13 0.54 20.87
N PRO A 127 7.41 0.29 21.98
CA PRO A 127 5.97 0.54 22.05
C PRO A 127 5.58 1.97 21.62
N GLU A 128 6.34 2.97 22.07
CA GLU A 128 6.11 4.37 21.75
C GLU A 128 6.27 4.66 20.26
N GLY A 129 7.33 4.13 19.64
CA GLY A 129 7.57 4.24 18.20
C GLY A 129 6.48 3.56 17.39
N GLN A 130 6.08 2.35 17.78
CA GLN A 130 5.02 1.59 17.10
C GLN A 130 3.65 2.24 17.27
N ASP A 131 3.35 2.86 18.40
CA ASP A 131 2.12 3.65 18.57
C ASP A 131 2.08 4.85 17.61
N LEU A 132 3.22 5.50 17.36
CA LEU A 132 3.31 6.59 16.38
C LEU A 132 3.08 6.09 14.94
N VAL A 133 3.58 4.90 14.60
CA VAL A 133 3.32 4.24 13.30
C VAL A 133 1.82 4.05 13.08
N VAL A 134 1.10 3.56 14.09
CA VAL A 134 -0.36 3.37 14.01
C VAL A 134 -1.08 4.72 13.84
N ARG A 135 -0.73 5.72 14.66
CA ARG A 135 -1.33 7.07 14.56
C ARG A 135 -1.07 7.74 13.20
N SER A 136 0.03 7.37 12.54
CA SER A 136 0.39 7.87 11.21
C SER A 136 -0.32 7.11 10.07
N GLY A 137 -1.19 6.15 10.38
CA GLY A 137 -1.98 5.40 9.41
C GLY A 137 -1.31 4.15 8.84
N TYR A 138 -0.23 3.67 9.47
CA TYR A 138 0.49 2.46 9.08
C TYR A 138 0.16 1.28 9.99
N VAL A 139 0.55 0.09 9.55
CA VAL A 139 0.40 -1.16 10.32
C VAL A 139 1.65 -1.34 11.18
N SER A 140 1.48 -1.45 12.50
CA SER A 140 2.59 -1.71 13.41
C SER A 140 3.16 -3.12 13.21
N LEU A 141 4.42 -3.30 13.61
CA LEU A 141 5.06 -4.59 13.72
C LEU A 141 4.28 -5.48 14.70
N SER A 142 4.16 -6.77 14.37
CA SER A 142 3.58 -7.76 15.27
C SER A 142 4.55 -8.03 16.43
N ARG A 143 4.04 -8.00 17.68
CA ARG A 143 4.84 -8.31 18.90
C ARG A 143 5.45 -9.72 18.92
N THR A 144 4.98 -10.61 18.06
CA THR A 144 5.46 -11.99 17.91
C THR A 144 6.14 -12.15 16.55
N GLY A 145 7.47 -12.13 16.54
CA GLY A 145 8.26 -12.66 15.42
C GLY A 145 8.85 -11.58 14.52
N SER A 146 10.17 -11.46 14.64
CA SER A 146 11.09 -11.12 13.55
C SER A 146 10.48 -11.30 12.18
N HIS A 147 10.36 -10.22 11.41
CA HIS A 147 10.44 -10.38 9.96
C HIS A 147 11.77 -11.08 9.70
N ALA A 148 11.73 -12.28 9.12
CA ALA A 148 12.95 -12.88 8.60
C ALA A 148 13.61 -11.81 7.70
N PRO A 149 14.93 -11.61 7.79
CA PRO A 149 15.60 -10.64 6.94
C PRO A 149 15.20 -10.93 5.49
N ALA A 150 14.88 -9.88 4.73
CA ALA A 150 14.68 -10.01 3.31
C ALA A 150 15.92 -10.72 2.77
N GLN A 151 15.75 -11.93 2.23
CA GLN A 151 16.82 -12.57 1.50
C GLN A 151 17.17 -11.60 0.38
N GLY A 152 18.38 -11.04 0.43
CA GLY A 152 18.86 -10.16 -0.60
C GLY A 152 18.74 -10.90 -1.92
N GLU A 153 17.89 -10.42 -2.82
CA GLU A 153 18.05 -10.78 -4.22
C GLU A 153 19.41 -10.21 -4.62
N GLU A 154 20.42 -11.06 -4.72
CA GLU A 154 21.68 -10.76 -5.39
C GLU A 154 21.32 -10.24 -6.78
N HIS A 155 21.44 -8.92 -6.95
CA HIS A 155 21.47 -8.32 -8.26
C HIS A 155 22.85 -8.63 -8.85
N GLN A 156 22.96 -9.78 -9.51
CA GLN A 156 24.13 -10.05 -10.35
C GLN A 156 24.12 -9.08 -11.54
N PRO A 157 25.29 -8.51 -11.90
CA PRO A 157 25.42 -7.45 -12.90
C PRO A 157 25.03 -7.87 -14.32
#